data_AF-D4HV66-F1
#
_entry.id   AF-D4HV66-F1
#
_cell.length_a   1.000
_cell.length_b   1.000
_cell.length_c   1.000
_cell.angle_alpha   90.00
_cell.angle_beta   90.00
_cell.angle_gamma   90.00
#
_symmetry.space_group_name_H-M   'P 1'
#
loop_
_entity.id
_entity.type
_entity.pdbx_description
1 polymer ?
#
loop_
_entity_poly.entity_id
_entity_poly.type
_entity_poly.pdbx_seq_one_letter_code
_entity_poly.pdbx_strand_id
1 'polypeptide(L)'
;MEEKRNAMQSLMLPPPAQQAMAKAALTYRFGEEHQPVTESQILSPRRWQDESNDLWTTYQRIQENLIKGWLSGRTTKGKRAHTRAVKGIDGDVKLNRALWVMAENMLQLVS
;
A
#
# COMPACT_ATOMS: atom_id res chain seq x y z
N MET A 1 -5.11 -6.48 18.36
CA MET A 1 -4.24 -5.76 17.41
C MET A 1 -2.84 -6.34 17.40
N GLU A 2 -2.19 -6.46 18.57
CA GLU A 2 -0.86 -7.08 18.71
C GLU A 2 -0.77 -8.48 18.07
N GLU A 3 -1.72 -9.37 18.37
CA GLU A 3 -1.73 -10.73 17.84
C GLU A 3 -1.82 -10.78 16.31
N LYS A 4 -2.71 -9.97 15.72
CA LYS A 4 -2.85 -9.88 14.26
C LYS A 4 -1.58 -9.32 13.62
N ARG A 5 -0.96 -8.32 14.23
CA ARG A 5 0.33 -7.79 13.78
C ARG A 5 1.40 -8.89 13.81
N ASN A 6 1.53 -9.63 14.90
CA ASN A 6 2.51 -10.70 15.04
C ASN A 6 2.29 -11.82 14.01
N ALA A 7 1.03 -12.17 13.75
CA ALA A 7 0.67 -13.12 12.70
C ALA A 7 1.07 -12.62 11.30
N MET A 8 0.78 -11.35 10.99
CA MET A 8 1.18 -10.73 9.71
C MET A 8 2.71 -10.63 9.56
N GLN A 9 3.44 -10.33 10.64
CA GLN A 9 4.91 -10.28 10.64
C GLN A 9 5.56 -11.66 10.45
N SER A 10 4.86 -12.72 10.84
CA SER A 10 5.33 -14.09 10.69
C SER A 10 5.00 -14.67 9.30
N LEU A 11 4.14 -14.01 8.53
CA LEU A 11 3.67 -14.47 7.22
C LEU A 11 4.44 -13.78 6.09
N MET A 12 5.33 -14.50 5.42
CA MET A 12 6.04 -14.02 4.23
C MET A 12 5.11 -13.99 3.00
N LEU A 13 5.01 -12.85 2.33
CA LEU A 13 4.23 -12.73 1.11
C LEU A 13 5.08 -13.00 -0.14
N PRO A 14 4.67 -13.94 -1.00
CA PRO A 14 5.31 -14.10 -2.30
C PRO A 14 5.08 -12.84 -3.16
N PRO A 15 5.97 -12.53 -4.12
CA PRO A 15 5.86 -11.31 -4.93
C PRO A 15 4.49 -11.09 -5.60
N PRO A 16 3.80 -12.12 -6.14
CA PRO A 16 2.45 -11.93 -6.71
C PRO A 16 1.42 -11.45 -5.69
N ALA A 17 1.50 -11.91 -4.43
CA ALA A 17 0.58 -11.48 -3.37
C ALA A 17 0.85 -10.02 -2.96
N GLN A 18 2.12 -9.62 -2.90
CA GLN A 18 2.50 -8.22 -2.67
C GLN A 18 1.96 -7.31 -3.77
N GLN A 19 2.12 -7.72 -5.03
CA GLN A 19 1.60 -6.99 -6.19
C GLN A 19 0.06 -6.91 -6.19
N ALA A 20 -0.63 -8.00 -5.86
CA ALA A 20 -2.09 -8.01 -5.76
C ALA A 20 -2.59 -7.03 -4.69
N MET A 21 -1.95 -7.02 -3.52
CA MET A 21 -2.28 -6.08 -2.45
C MET A 21 -2.02 -4.62 -2.86
N ALA A 22 -0.87 -4.36 -3.49
CA ALA A 22 -0.53 -3.05 -4.02
C ALA A 22 -1.54 -2.56 -5.08
N LYS A 23 -1.94 -3.44 -6.00
CA LYS A 23 -2.93 -3.13 -7.03
C LYS A 23 -4.29 -2.79 -6.43
N ALA A 24 -4.76 -3.56 -5.44
CA ALA A 24 -6.00 -3.27 -4.73
C ALA A 24 -5.94 -1.91 -4.01
N ALA A 25 -4.80 -1.60 -3.38
CA ALA A 25 -4.57 -0.33 -2.71
C ALA A 25 -4.56 0.88 -3.67
N LEU A 26 -3.92 0.75 -4.84
CA LEU A 26 -3.95 1.80 -5.87
C LEU A 26 -5.36 2.03 -6.40
N THR A 27 -6.09 0.95 -6.65
CA THR A 27 -7.47 0.99 -7.14
C THR A 27 -8.38 1.70 -6.14
N TYR A 28 -8.23 1.38 -4.85
CA TYR A 28 -9.00 2.05 -3.80
C TYR A 28 -8.70 3.56 -3.72
N ARG A 29 -7.43 3.96 -3.90
CA ARG A 29 -7.02 5.35 -3.75
C ARG A 29 -7.31 6.22 -4.96
N PHE A 30 -7.03 5.71 -6.15
CA PHE A 30 -7.02 6.49 -7.39
C PHE A 30 -8.13 6.08 -8.36
N GLY A 31 -8.86 5.00 -8.08
CA GLY A 31 -9.82 4.39 -8.99
C GLY A 31 -9.15 3.49 -10.02
N GLU A 32 -9.99 2.92 -10.90
CA GLU A 32 -9.55 2.04 -11.99
C GLU A 32 -9.17 2.81 -13.26
N GLU A 33 -9.74 4.01 -13.47
CA GLU A 33 -9.58 4.75 -14.71
C GLU A 33 -8.13 5.22 -14.96
N HIS A 34 -7.48 5.77 -13.93
CA HIS A 34 -6.12 6.30 -14.05
C HIS A 34 -5.37 6.23 -12.73
N GLN A 35 -4.27 5.48 -12.72
CA GLN A 35 -3.36 5.39 -11.59
C GLN A 35 -2.06 6.11 -11.95
N PRO A 36 -1.66 7.17 -11.21
CA PRO A 36 -0.49 7.96 -11.56
C PRO A 36 0.83 7.24 -11.28
N VAL A 37 0.81 6.16 -10.51
CA VAL A 37 1.97 5.40 -10.02
C VAL A 37 1.72 3.91 -10.14
N THR A 38 2.80 3.11 -10.16
CA THR A 38 2.74 1.65 -10.28
C THR A 38 2.78 0.95 -8.92
N GLU A 39 2.43 -0.34 -8.91
CA GLU A 39 2.53 -1.22 -7.75
C GLU A 39 3.97 -1.26 -7.21
N SER A 40 4.96 -1.36 -8.10
CA SER A 40 6.37 -1.37 -7.73
C SER A 40 6.82 -0.10 -7.00
N GLN A 41 6.27 1.06 -7.36
CA GLN A 41 6.59 2.32 -6.69
C GLN A 41 6.05 2.39 -5.27
N ILE A 42 4.84 1.88 -5.03
CA ILE A 42 4.26 1.85 -3.66
C ILE A 42 4.78 0.68 -2.82
N LEU A 43 5.36 -0.34 -3.45
CA LEU A 43 6.13 -1.42 -2.82
C LEU A 43 7.61 -1.06 -2.64
N SER A 44 8.06 0.12 -3.06
CA SER A 44 9.44 0.53 -2.80
C SER A 44 9.55 1.07 -1.37
N PRO A 45 10.42 0.49 -0.51
CA PRO A 45 10.55 0.96 0.87
C PRO A 45 11.18 2.35 0.90
N ARG A 46 10.71 3.20 1.82
CA ARG A 46 11.30 4.54 2.03
C ARG A 46 12.56 4.50 2.89
N ARG A 47 12.68 3.46 3.72
CA ARG A 47 13.83 3.18 4.58
C ARG A 47 14.25 1.74 4.34
N TRP A 48 15.55 1.48 4.30
CA TRP A 48 16.08 0.14 4.06
C TRP A 48 15.68 -0.87 5.14
N GLN A 49 15.37 -0.42 6.36
CA GLN A 49 14.85 -1.29 7.43
C GLN A 49 13.47 -1.88 7.14
N ASP A 50 12.71 -1.28 6.21
CA ASP A 50 11.35 -1.71 5.85
C ASP A 50 11.35 -2.62 4.59
N GLU A 51 12.48 -3.29 4.29
CA GLU A 51 12.62 -4.17 3.12
C GLU A 51 11.99 -5.56 3.31
N SER A 52 11.58 -5.91 4.54
CA SER A 52 10.95 -7.20 4.80
C SER A 52 9.70 -7.41 3.94
N ASN A 53 9.57 -8.64 3.43
CA ASN A 53 8.50 -9.05 2.53
C ASN A 53 7.34 -9.76 3.26
N ASP A 54 7.30 -9.66 4.60
CA ASP A 54 6.16 -10.10 5.38
C ASP A 54 4.92 -9.23 5.11
N LEU A 55 3.74 -9.76 5.43
CA LEU A 55 2.47 -9.09 5.19
C LEU A 55 2.36 -7.76 5.94
N TRP A 56 2.89 -7.70 7.17
CA TRP A 56 2.85 -6.47 7.97
C TRP A 56 3.69 -5.37 7.35
N THR A 57 4.94 -5.66 7.01
CA THR A 57 5.87 -4.71 6.41
C THR A 57 5.40 -4.29 5.02
N THR A 58 4.84 -5.22 4.24
CA THR A 58 4.23 -4.91 2.93
C THR A 58 3.05 -3.94 3.07
N TYR A 59 2.13 -4.21 3.99
CA TYR A 59 1.01 -3.33 4.32
C TYR A 59 1.48 -1.93 4.72
N GLN A 60 2.44 -1.85 5.65
CA GLN A 60 2.98 -0.58 6.16
C GLN A 60 3.65 0.23 5.05
N ARG A 61 4.45 -0.42 4.20
CA ARG A 61 5.13 0.22 3.07
C ARG A 61 4.13 0.83 2.08
N ILE A 62 3.08 0.09 1.74
CA ILE A 62 1.99 0.60 0.90
C ILE A 62 1.31 1.80 1.57
N GLN A 63 0.92 1.65 2.84
CA GLN A 63 0.24 2.69 3.61
C GLN A 63 1.05 3.98 3.67
N GLU A 64 2.32 3.88 4.01
CA GLU A 64 3.23 5.03 4.14
C GLU A 64 3.40 5.73 2.79
N ASN A 65 3.63 4.97 1.72
CA ASN A 65 3.79 5.51 0.38
C ASN A 65 2.53 6.23 -0.11
N LEU A 66 1.36 5.68 0.20
CA LEU A 66 0.11 6.32 -0.18
C LEU A 66 -0.15 7.58 0.65
N ILE A 67 0.01 7.55 1.96
CA ILE A 67 -0.26 8.70 2.82
C ILE A 67 0.73 9.84 2.57
N LYS A 68 2.03 9.55 2.56
CA LYS A 68 3.06 10.59 2.36
C LYS A 68 3.04 11.15 0.95
N GLY A 69 2.62 10.36 -0.04
CA GLY A 69 2.65 10.78 -1.45
C GLY A 69 4.08 11.07 -1.92
N TRP A 70 4.25 12.11 -2.74
CA TRP A 70 5.55 12.47 -3.35
C TRP A 70 6.19 11.37 -4.22
N LEU A 71 5.39 10.43 -4.72
CA LEU A 71 5.85 9.46 -5.71
C LEU A 71 5.79 10.08 -7.10
N SER A 72 6.86 9.92 -7.88
CA SER A 72 6.92 10.38 -9.27
C SER A 72 5.88 9.63 -10.10
N GLY A 73 4.98 10.34 -10.74
CA GLY A 73 3.90 9.76 -11.53
C GLY A 73 3.60 10.55 -12.79
N ARG A 74 2.53 10.13 -13.49
CA ARG A 74 2.01 10.83 -14.67
C ARG A 74 0.54 11.18 -14.51
N THR A 75 0.16 12.36 -14.99
CA THR A 75 -1.25 12.77 -15.04
C THR A 75 -2.00 12.03 -16.14
N THR A 76 -3.33 12.14 -16.16
CA THR A 76 -4.19 11.63 -17.26
C THR A 76 -3.77 12.17 -18.64
N LYS A 77 -3.14 13.36 -18.68
CA LYS A 77 -2.59 13.99 -19.90
C LYS A 77 -1.12 13.61 -20.17
N GLY A 78 -0.56 12.63 -19.45
CA GLY A 78 0.81 12.15 -19.62
C GLY A 78 1.91 13.07 -19.05
N LYS A 79 1.58 14.20 -18.42
CA LYS A 79 2.58 15.12 -17.85
C LYS A 79 3.19 14.54 -16.58
N ARG A 80 4.50 14.77 -16.38
CA ARG A 80 5.20 14.41 -15.13
C ARG A 80 4.59 15.17 -13.95
N ALA A 81 4.30 14.46 -12.87
CA ALA A 81 3.77 15.02 -11.63
C ALA A 81 4.21 14.17 -10.43
N HIS A 82 3.90 14.61 -9.21
CA HIS A 82 4.04 13.80 -8.01
C HIS A 82 2.66 13.52 -7.41
N THR A 83 2.47 12.33 -6.84
CA THR A 83 1.26 12.03 -6.05
C THR A 83 1.18 12.98 -4.88
N ARG A 84 -0.02 13.46 -4.55
CA ARG A 84 -0.21 14.31 -3.36
C ARG A 84 -0.23 13.46 -2.10
N ALA A 85 0.18 14.04 -0.97
CA ALA A 85 -0.09 13.44 0.33
C ALA A 85 -1.60 13.40 0.58
N VAL A 86 -2.07 12.40 1.32
CA VAL A 86 -3.44 12.44 1.84
C VAL A 86 -3.49 13.55 2.90
N LYS A 87 -4.52 14.40 2.82
CA LYS A 87 -4.69 15.54 3.73
C LYS A 87 -6.05 15.40 4.41
N GLY A 88 -6.06 15.54 5.73
CA GLY A 88 -7.26 15.48 6.55
C GLY A 88 -7.46 14.13 7.22
N ILE A 89 -7.91 14.17 8.48
CA ILE A 89 -8.06 13.01 9.36
C ILE A 89 -9.00 11.97 8.74
N ASP A 90 -10.11 12.40 8.15
CA ASP A 90 -11.10 11.48 7.58
C ASP A 90 -10.56 10.67 6.39
N GLY A 91 -9.73 11.30 5.55
CA GLY A 91 -9.08 10.63 4.42
C GLY A 91 -8.04 9.61 4.88
N ASP A 92 -7.22 10.00 5.85
CA ASP A 92 -6.21 9.13 6.45
C ASP A 92 -6.85 7.92 7.15
N VAL A 93 -7.89 8.15 7.96
CA VAL A 93 -8.60 7.08 8.69
C VAL A 93 -9.28 6.11 7.73
N LYS A 94 -9.95 6.60 6.69
CA LYS A 94 -10.62 5.74 5.69
C LYS A 94 -9.62 4.90 4.90
N LEU A 95 -8.52 5.48 4.43
CA LEU A 95 -7.48 4.75 3.71
C LEU A 95 -6.81 3.71 4.62
N ASN A 96 -6.41 4.11 5.82
CA ASN A 96 -5.79 3.18 6.78
C ASN A 96 -6.71 2.01 7.11
N ARG A 97 -8.00 2.26 7.34
CA ARG A 97 -8.98 1.21 7.61
C ARG A 97 -9.13 0.25 6.44
N ALA A 98 -9.23 0.77 5.21
CA ALA A 98 -9.35 -0.07 4.02
C ALA A 98 -8.11 -0.95 3.82
N LEU A 99 -6.91 -0.38 3.94
CA LEU A 99 -5.66 -1.13 3.82
C LEU A 99 -5.50 -2.18 4.92
N TRP A 100 -5.93 -1.88 6.15
CA TRP A 100 -5.93 -2.85 7.25
C TRP A 100 -6.85 -4.05 6.95
N VAL A 101 -8.08 -3.80 6.47
CA VAL A 101 -9.02 -4.87 6.08
C VAL A 101 -8.46 -5.71 4.93
N MET A 102 -7.80 -5.09 3.95
CA MET A 102 -7.11 -5.83 2.88
C MET A 102 -6.03 -6.76 3.44
N ALA A 103 -5.24 -6.29 4.42
CA ALA A 103 -4.23 -7.09 5.09
C ALA A 103 -4.84 -8.25 5.87
N GLU A 104 -5.92 -8.01 6.62
CA GLU A 104 -6.62 -9.08 7.36
C GLU A 104 -7.19 -10.16 6.44
N ASN A 105 -7.79 -9.76 5.31
CA ASN A 105 -8.28 -10.71 4.33
C ASN A 105 -7.14 -11.51 3.70
N MET A 106 -6.02 -10.85 3.39
CA MET A 106 -4.83 -11.55 2.88
C MET A 106 -4.28 -12.55 3.91
N LEU A 107 -4.23 -12.16 5.19
CA LEU A 107 -3.82 -13.07 6.26
C LEU A 107 -4.70 -14.31 6.28
N GLN A 108 -6.03 -14.15 6.24
CA GLN A 108 -6.98 -15.27 6.26
C GLN A 108 -6.90 -16.20 5.03
N LEU A 109 -6.51 -15.67 3.87
CA LEU A 109 -6.42 -16.45 2.63
C LEU A 109 -5.10 -17.22 2.48
N VAL A 110 -4.04 -16.76 3.16
CA VAL A 110 -2.67 -17.27 2.99
C VAL A 110 -2.16 -17.99 4.25
N SER A 111 -2.83 -17.81 5.40
CA SER A 111 -2.61 -18.61 6.62
C SER A 111 -3.20 -20.02 6.50
#